data_AF-A0A3E1BWI5-F1
#
_entry.id   AF-A0A3E1BWI5-F1
#
_cell.length_a   1.000
_cell.length_b   1.000
_cell.length_c   1.000
_cell.angle_alpha   90.00
_cell.angle_beta   90.00
_cell.angle_gamma   90.00
#
_symmetry.space_group_name_H-M   'P 1'
#
loop_
_entity.id
_entity.type
_entity.pdbx_description
1 polymer ?
#
loop_
_entity_poly.entity_id
_entity_poly.type
_entity_poly.pdbx_seq_one_letter_code
_entity_poly.pdbx_strand_id
1 'polypeptide(L)'
;MNSTGARILRTFSVAALAIAAGVTLYIAADVAISTPSQAASITDRHDDPAPQRFEVAQAQSGGQNTGGAPASSLPGGASSLNETYKDWRVACAQQNAAKRCALSQVQAQQDGQRVLAIELNAQSGSTVSGTLVLPFGLALEPGISFQIDEKPAMPPVRFRTCMPGGCLVAVAFDAPTLVALRAGTVLKIKAVADGGAAVPFSISLQGFATALDRVGTLSH
;
A
#
# COMPACT_ATOMS: atom_id res chain seq x y z
N MET A 1 30.97 -46.77 -40.02
CA MET A 1 29.57 -47.13 -40.31
C MET A 1 28.70 -45.89 -40.22
N ASN A 2 27.93 -45.64 -41.30
CA ASN A 2 26.71 -44.80 -41.50
C ASN A 2 26.45 -43.62 -40.55
N SER A 3 26.40 -42.35 -40.98
CA SER A 3 25.59 -41.69 -42.03
C SER A 3 24.07 -41.85 -41.88
N THR A 4 23.40 -40.82 -41.34
CA THR A 4 22.10 -40.21 -41.76
C THR A 4 21.64 -39.28 -40.61
N GLY A 5 21.32 -38.00 -40.73
CA GLY A 5 20.88 -37.21 -41.88
C GLY A 5 19.36 -37.04 -41.85
N ALA A 6 18.84 -36.01 -41.17
CA ALA A 6 17.50 -35.46 -41.42
C ALA A 6 17.34 -34.07 -40.78
N ARG A 7 17.63 -33.04 -41.58
CA ARG A 7 17.18 -31.66 -41.32
C ARG A 7 15.69 -31.58 -41.66
N ILE A 8 14.84 -31.23 -40.72
CA ILE A 8 13.43 -30.91 -40.98
C ILE A 8 13.31 -29.40 -41.08
N LEU A 9 13.21 -28.94 -42.33
CA LEU A 9 12.79 -27.63 -42.75
C LEU A 9 11.25 -27.63 -42.78
N ARG A 10 10.57 -26.70 -42.09
CA ARG A 10 9.16 -26.37 -42.34
C ARG A 10 8.80 -25.03 -41.67
N THR A 11 8.88 -23.95 -42.45
CA THR A 11 7.76 -23.20 -43.06
C THR A 11 7.28 -22.06 -42.18
N PHE A 12 7.80 -20.87 -42.47
CA PHE A 12 7.26 -19.58 -42.03
C PHE A 12 5.97 -19.29 -42.82
N SER A 13 4.82 -19.31 -42.15
CA SER A 13 3.58 -18.76 -42.70
C SER A 13 3.46 -17.30 -42.24
N VAL A 14 3.78 -16.37 -43.14
CA VAL A 14 3.48 -14.95 -42.99
C VAL A 14 2.02 -14.76 -43.40
N ALA A 15 1.11 -14.62 -42.43
CA ALA A 15 -0.25 -14.22 -42.70
C ALA A 15 -0.28 -12.69 -42.90
N ALA A 16 -0.54 -12.26 -44.13
CA ALA A 16 -0.79 -10.88 -44.47
C ALA A 16 -2.17 -10.47 -43.92
N LEU A 17 -2.21 -9.58 -42.93
CA LEU A 17 -3.44 -8.91 -42.52
C LEU A 17 -3.63 -7.66 -43.40
N ALA A 18 -4.68 -7.68 -44.22
CA ALA A 18 -5.17 -6.51 -44.93
C ALA A 18 -5.81 -5.53 -43.95
N ILE A 19 -5.30 -4.29 -43.89
CA ILE A 19 -5.89 -3.20 -43.12
C ILE A 19 -6.96 -2.55 -44.00
N ALA A 20 -8.23 -2.85 -43.73
CA ALA A 20 -9.34 -2.10 -44.30
C ALA A 20 -9.47 -0.76 -43.56
N ALA A 21 -9.24 0.33 -44.27
CA ALA A 21 -9.48 1.69 -43.80
C ALA A 21 -11.01 1.94 -43.73
N GLY A 22 -11.59 1.74 -42.54
CA GLY A 22 -12.97 2.09 -42.24
C GLY A 22 -13.08 3.54 -41.75
N VAL A 23 -13.51 4.44 -42.62
CA VAL A 23 -13.95 5.80 -42.29
C VAL A 23 -15.15 5.70 -41.34
N THR A 24 -14.96 6.10 -40.08
CA THR A 24 -16.07 6.23 -39.12
C THR A 24 -16.48 7.70 -39.04
N LEU A 25 -17.74 7.96 -39.38
CA LEU A 25 -18.35 9.29 -39.34
C LEU A 25 -18.34 9.84 -37.90
N TYR A 26 -17.82 11.05 -37.74
CA TYR A 26 -18.06 11.88 -36.56
C TYR A 26 -19.52 12.35 -36.59
N ILE A 27 -20.35 11.77 -35.73
CA ILE A 27 -21.63 12.35 -35.33
C ILE A 27 -21.34 13.46 -34.32
N ALA A 28 -21.59 14.71 -34.72
CA ALA A 28 -21.62 15.85 -33.82
C ALA A 28 -22.82 15.68 -32.88
N ALA A 29 -22.58 15.69 -31.57
CA ALA A 29 -23.64 15.79 -30.59
C ALA A 29 -24.19 17.22 -30.61
N ASP A 30 -25.48 17.36 -30.90
CA ASP A 30 -26.25 18.59 -30.77
C ASP A 30 -26.08 19.17 -29.36
N VAL A 31 -25.46 20.34 -29.28
CA VAL A 31 -25.44 21.17 -28.09
C VAL A 31 -26.84 21.75 -27.92
N ALA A 32 -27.61 21.18 -27.00
CA ALA A 32 -28.86 21.77 -26.53
C ALA A 32 -28.55 23.05 -25.73
N ILE A 33 -28.63 24.20 -26.39
CA ILE A 33 -28.49 25.52 -25.77
C ILE A 33 -29.76 25.77 -24.93
N SER A 34 -29.64 25.62 -23.62
CA SER A 34 -30.73 25.91 -22.69
C SER A 34 -30.77 27.42 -22.44
N THR A 35 -31.86 28.06 -22.85
CA THR A 35 -32.17 29.47 -22.57
C THR A 35 -32.42 29.67 -21.07
N PRO A 36 -31.73 30.60 -20.38
CA PRO A 36 -32.08 30.96 -19.01
C PRO A 36 -33.32 31.87 -19.03
N SER A 37 -34.48 31.27 -18.79
CA SER A 37 -35.73 31.97 -18.50
C SER A 37 -35.71 32.47 -17.06
N GLN A 38 -35.64 33.79 -16.92
CA GLN A 38 -36.15 34.64 -15.82
C GLN A 38 -36.51 33.91 -14.52
N ALA A 39 -35.58 33.92 -13.56
CA ALA A 39 -35.89 33.68 -12.16
C ALA A 39 -36.32 35.00 -11.52
N ALA A 40 -37.58 35.06 -11.10
CA ALA A 40 -38.13 36.14 -10.31
C ALA A 40 -37.33 36.30 -9.01
N SER A 41 -36.92 37.53 -8.71
CA SER A 41 -36.27 37.90 -7.47
C SER A 41 -37.26 37.83 -6.32
N ILE A 42 -37.20 36.74 -5.55
CA ILE A 42 -37.80 36.64 -4.22
C ILE A 42 -36.87 37.41 -3.28
N THR A 43 -37.27 38.62 -2.89
CA THR A 43 -36.65 39.36 -1.78
C THR A 43 -37.07 38.70 -0.48
N ASP A 44 -36.26 37.74 -0.02
CA ASP A 44 -36.31 37.28 1.36
C ASP A 44 -35.54 38.28 2.23
N ARG A 45 -36.26 38.98 3.11
CA ARG A 45 -35.65 39.86 4.12
C ARG A 45 -35.19 38.97 5.27
N HIS A 46 -34.00 38.40 5.13
CA HIS A 46 -33.27 37.86 6.27
C HIS A 46 -32.47 39.01 6.88
N ASP A 47 -32.92 39.49 8.04
CA ASP A 47 -32.13 40.33 8.94
C ASP A 47 -30.91 39.51 9.38
N ASP A 48 -29.76 39.81 8.77
CA ASP A 48 -28.48 39.23 9.14
C ASP A 48 -27.92 39.98 10.36
N PRO A 49 -27.76 39.35 11.54
CA PRO A 49 -27.12 40.02 12.66
C PRO A 49 -25.66 40.30 12.32
N ALA A 50 -25.23 41.54 12.57
CA ALA A 50 -23.88 42.01 12.31
C ALA A 50 -22.80 41.01 12.78
N PRO A 51 -21.71 40.82 12.01
CA PRO A 51 -20.63 39.93 12.42
C PRO A 51 -20.00 40.47 13.70
N GLN A 52 -20.23 39.76 14.81
CA GLN A 52 -19.44 39.99 16.01
C GLN A 52 -18.01 39.58 15.68
N ARG A 53 -17.17 40.59 15.47
CA ARG A 53 -15.73 40.46 15.44
C ARG A 53 -15.33 39.77 16.74
N PHE A 54 -15.04 38.47 16.65
CA PHE A 54 -14.36 37.77 17.72
C PHE A 54 -13.00 38.44 17.88
N GLU A 55 -12.94 39.36 18.83
CA GLU A 55 -11.72 39.98 19.29
C GLU A 55 -10.89 38.86 19.90
N VAL A 56 -9.91 38.38 19.13
CA VAL A 56 -8.89 37.47 19.63
C VAL A 56 -8.11 38.27 20.66
N ALA A 57 -8.54 38.16 21.92
CA ALA A 57 -7.77 38.63 23.05
C ALA A 57 -6.37 38.03 22.95
N GLN A 58 -5.39 38.88 22.70
CA GLN A 58 -3.98 38.54 22.81
C GLN A 58 -3.70 38.20 24.26
N ALA A 59 -3.83 36.92 24.61
CA ALA A 59 -3.39 36.40 25.89
C ALA A 59 -1.87 36.53 25.96
N GLN A 60 -1.48 37.37 26.91
CA GLN A 60 -0.14 37.80 27.25
C GLN A 60 0.85 36.63 27.37
N SER A 61 1.99 36.83 26.71
CA SER A 61 3.25 36.18 27.01
C SER A 61 3.63 36.44 28.47
N GLY A 62 3.51 35.45 29.33
CA GLY A 62 3.89 35.56 30.74
C GLY A 62 3.73 34.22 31.46
N GLY A 63 4.69 33.33 31.25
CA GLY A 63 4.71 32.03 31.91
C GLY A 63 5.86 31.18 31.42
N GLN A 64 7.07 31.42 31.95
CA GLN A 64 8.15 30.45 31.94
C GLN A 64 7.68 29.20 32.68
N ASN A 65 7.09 28.27 31.94
CA ASN A 65 6.94 26.91 32.41
C ASN A 65 8.17 26.15 31.92
N THR A 66 9.16 26.00 32.79
CA THR A 66 10.26 25.03 32.64
C THR A 66 9.71 23.61 32.83
N GLY A 67 8.75 23.23 31.97
CA GLY A 67 8.35 21.84 31.76
C GLY A 67 9.06 21.36 30.52
N GLY A 68 10.24 20.75 30.68
CA GLY A 68 10.98 20.17 29.56
C GLY A 68 10.07 19.25 28.77
N ALA A 69 9.84 19.55 27.49
CA ALA A 69 9.26 18.57 26.58
C ALA A 69 10.07 17.28 26.71
N PRO A 70 9.42 16.10 26.81
CA PRO A 70 10.15 14.85 26.96
C PRO A 70 11.19 14.77 25.84
N ALA A 71 12.46 14.66 26.24
CA ALA A 71 13.56 14.52 25.30
C ALA A 71 13.27 13.31 24.41
N SER A 72 13.41 13.48 23.09
CA SER A 72 13.22 12.35 22.19
C SER A 72 14.25 11.26 22.48
N SER A 73 13.79 10.01 22.49
CA SER A 73 14.61 8.81 22.67
C SER A 73 15.13 8.25 21.33
N LEU A 74 14.77 8.88 20.21
CA LEU A 74 15.30 8.51 18.89
C LEU A 74 16.70 9.09 18.67
N PRO A 75 17.50 8.49 17.77
CA PRO A 75 18.85 8.95 17.46
C PRO A 75 18.89 10.45 17.15
N GLY A 76 19.85 11.16 17.76
CA GLY A 76 20.02 12.60 17.56
C GLY A 76 18.89 13.47 18.10
N GLY A 77 17.99 12.93 18.93
CA GLY A 77 16.88 13.69 19.52
C GLY A 77 15.73 13.99 18.54
N ALA A 78 15.65 13.32 17.39
CA ALA A 78 14.63 13.55 16.38
C ALA A 78 13.24 13.08 16.84
N SER A 79 12.15 13.76 16.45
CA SER A 79 10.77 13.28 16.74
C SER A 79 10.27 12.22 15.75
N SER A 80 10.96 12.05 14.63
CA SER A 80 10.68 11.02 13.63
C SER A 80 11.96 10.55 12.94
N LEU A 81 11.93 9.35 12.40
CA LEU A 81 13.04 8.73 11.69
C LEU A 81 12.50 7.94 10.49
N ASN A 82 13.22 7.99 9.38
CA ASN A 82 12.90 7.23 8.17
C ASN A 82 14.20 6.73 7.54
N GLU A 83 14.37 5.42 7.44
CA GLU A 83 15.57 4.75 6.96
C GLU A 83 15.19 3.69 5.92
N THR A 84 16.01 3.54 4.89
CA THR A 84 15.78 2.55 3.82
C THR A 84 16.85 1.46 3.90
N TYR A 85 16.38 0.21 3.90
CA TYR A 85 17.17 -1.02 3.92
C TYR A 85 16.79 -1.86 2.71
N LYS A 86 17.47 -1.61 1.58
CA LYS A 86 17.13 -2.23 0.29
C LYS A 86 15.65 -1.95 -0.03
N ASP A 87 14.80 -2.98 -0.05
CA ASP A 87 13.40 -2.88 -0.42
C ASP A 87 12.48 -2.53 0.76
N TRP A 88 13.03 -2.48 1.98
CA TRP A 88 12.29 -2.19 3.20
C TRP A 88 12.55 -0.78 3.70
N ARG A 89 11.51 -0.15 4.25
CA ARG A 89 11.60 1.16 4.88
C ARG A 89 11.22 1.05 6.35
N VAL A 90 12.11 1.51 7.21
CA VAL A 90 11.90 1.65 8.66
C VAL A 90 11.43 3.06 8.93
N ALA A 91 10.30 3.20 9.59
CA ALA A 91 9.78 4.50 10.03
C ALA A 91 9.47 4.45 11.52
N CYS A 92 9.91 5.49 12.24
CA CYS A 92 9.56 5.70 13.64
C CYS A 92 8.99 7.09 13.84
N ALA A 93 8.00 7.19 14.71
CA ALA A 93 7.51 8.45 15.24
C ALA A 93 7.44 8.37 16.76
N GLN A 94 7.93 9.41 17.42
CA GLN A 94 7.77 9.59 18.85
C GLN A 94 6.77 10.71 19.10
N GLN A 95 5.72 10.40 19.86
CA GLN A 95 4.75 11.36 20.36
C GLN A 95 4.74 11.27 21.89
N ASN A 96 5.21 12.34 22.55
CA ASN A 96 5.45 12.36 23.99
C ASN A 96 6.39 11.21 24.40
N ALA A 97 5.96 10.37 25.35
CA ALA A 97 6.69 9.18 25.79
C ALA A 97 6.43 7.94 24.91
N ALA A 98 5.47 7.99 24.00
CA ALA A 98 5.12 6.84 23.15
C ALA A 98 5.94 6.86 21.86
N LYS A 99 6.64 5.77 21.59
CA LYS A 99 7.44 5.55 20.38
C LYS A 99 6.81 4.41 19.59
N ARG A 100 6.54 4.65 18.31
CA ARG A 100 6.05 3.61 17.39
C ARG A 100 6.98 3.51 16.20
N CYS A 101 7.48 2.31 15.97
CA CYS A 101 8.33 1.97 14.84
C CYS A 101 7.72 0.80 14.07
N ALA A 102 7.84 0.87 12.76
CA ALA A 102 7.40 -0.17 11.86
C ALA A 102 8.38 -0.31 10.69
N LEU A 103 8.43 -1.51 10.12
CA LEU A 103 9.04 -1.75 8.81
C LEU A 103 7.95 -1.97 7.77
N SER A 104 8.16 -1.43 6.57
CA SER A 104 7.16 -1.49 5.50
C SER A 104 7.79 -1.69 4.13
N GLN A 105 7.00 -2.27 3.23
CA GLN A 105 7.28 -2.33 1.80
C GLN A 105 5.98 -2.03 1.04
N VAL A 106 6.08 -1.20 0.00
CA VAL A 106 4.97 -0.87 -0.89
C VAL A 106 5.39 -1.19 -2.30
N GLN A 107 4.53 -1.89 -3.05
CA GLN A 107 4.71 -2.10 -4.47
C GLN A 107 3.66 -1.31 -5.23
N ALA A 108 4.09 -0.62 -6.27
CA ALA A 108 3.25 0.16 -7.15
C ALA A 108 3.54 -0.20 -8.61
N GLN A 109 2.53 -0.03 -9.45
CA GLN A 109 2.68 -0.05 -10.90
C GLN A 109 3.38 1.22 -11.39
N GLN A 110 3.71 1.27 -12.68
CA GLN A 110 4.39 2.41 -13.30
C GLN A 110 3.56 3.71 -13.26
N ASP A 111 2.25 3.59 -13.23
CA ASP A 111 1.30 4.70 -13.11
C ASP A 111 1.13 5.20 -11.65
N GLY A 112 1.85 4.61 -10.69
CA GLY A 112 1.77 4.94 -9.27
C GLY A 112 0.66 4.23 -8.52
N GLN A 113 -0.17 3.41 -9.18
CA GLN A 113 -1.19 2.63 -8.51
C GLN A 113 -0.54 1.58 -7.60
N ARG A 114 -0.87 1.59 -6.31
CA ARG A 114 -0.42 0.57 -5.37
C ARG A 114 -0.97 -0.81 -5.75
N VAL A 115 -0.06 -1.78 -5.87
CA VAL A 115 -0.39 -3.20 -6.03
C VAL A 115 -0.58 -3.87 -4.67
N LEU A 116 0.35 -3.66 -3.75
CA LEU A 116 0.26 -4.15 -2.38
C LEU A 116 1.06 -3.27 -1.42
N ALA A 117 0.77 -3.38 -0.13
CA ALA A 117 1.60 -2.84 0.92
C ALA A 117 1.62 -3.77 2.13
N ILE A 118 2.78 -3.96 2.74
CA ILE A 118 2.91 -4.63 4.03
C ILE A 118 3.55 -3.68 5.03
N GLU A 119 3.00 -3.64 6.24
CA GLU A 119 3.59 -2.94 7.38
C GLU A 119 3.60 -3.89 8.57
N LEU A 120 4.76 -4.01 9.20
CA LEU A 120 5.01 -4.88 10.35
C LEU A 120 5.49 -4.03 11.52
N ASN A 121 4.98 -4.32 12.70
CA ASN A 121 5.38 -3.65 13.93
C ASN A 121 6.69 -4.23 14.47
N ALA A 122 7.22 -3.61 15.52
CA ALA A 122 8.29 -4.22 16.31
C ALA A 122 7.87 -5.59 16.86
N GLN A 123 8.86 -6.46 17.00
CA GLN A 123 8.67 -7.78 17.57
C GLN A 123 8.18 -7.67 19.02
N SER A 124 7.11 -8.40 19.34
CA SER A 124 6.57 -8.53 20.69
C SER A 124 6.69 -9.98 21.13
N GLY A 125 7.55 -10.25 22.10
CA GLY A 125 7.94 -11.61 22.45
C GLY A 125 8.60 -12.32 21.26
N SER A 126 8.01 -13.42 20.81
CA SER A 126 8.49 -14.21 19.67
C SER A 126 7.74 -13.95 18.36
N THR A 127 6.88 -12.93 18.33
CA THR A 127 5.96 -12.70 17.20
C THR A 127 6.14 -11.30 16.64
N VAL A 128 6.08 -11.18 15.31
CA VAL A 128 5.94 -9.91 14.60
C VAL A 128 4.56 -9.87 13.98
N SER A 129 3.78 -8.85 14.30
CA SER A 129 2.43 -8.66 13.77
C SER A 129 2.34 -7.41 12.90
N GLY A 130 1.35 -7.38 12.02
CA GLY A 130 1.15 -6.24 11.13
C GLY A 130 -0.08 -6.34 10.26
N THR A 131 -0.07 -5.54 9.19
CA THR A 131 -1.15 -5.50 8.21
C THR A 131 -0.57 -5.62 6.81
N LEU A 132 -1.15 -6.53 6.02
CA LEU A 132 -0.99 -6.59 4.58
C LEU A 132 -2.23 -5.96 3.93
N VAL A 133 -2.00 -5.13 2.93
CA VAL A 133 -3.03 -4.50 2.09
C VAL A 133 -2.89 -5.05 0.68
N LEU A 134 -3.96 -5.69 0.22
CA LEU A 134 -4.09 -6.26 -1.12
C LEU A 134 -5.13 -5.48 -1.93
N PRO A 135 -5.10 -5.58 -3.28
CA PRO A 135 -6.03 -4.84 -4.12
C PRO A 135 -7.45 -5.40 -4.00
N PHE A 136 -8.42 -4.65 -4.51
CA PHE A 136 -9.79 -5.12 -4.66
C PHE A 136 -9.92 -6.16 -5.78
N GLY A 137 -11.10 -6.79 -5.88
CA GLY A 137 -11.39 -7.82 -6.89
C GLY A 137 -10.88 -9.21 -6.51
N LEU A 138 -10.51 -9.43 -5.25
CA LEU A 138 -10.15 -10.73 -4.70
C LEU A 138 -11.34 -11.39 -3.99
N ALA A 139 -11.47 -12.70 -4.14
CA ALA A 139 -12.41 -13.51 -3.38
C ALA A 139 -11.95 -13.57 -1.91
N LEU A 140 -12.82 -13.11 -1.00
CA LEU A 140 -12.49 -12.98 0.42
C LEU A 140 -12.57 -14.31 1.18
N GLU A 141 -13.52 -15.17 0.80
CA GLU A 141 -13.81 -16.43 1.51
C GLU A 141 -12.61 -17.40 1.55
N PRO A 142 -11.87 -17.64 0.45
CA PRO A 142 -10.69 -18.51 0.47
C PRO A 142 -9.52 -17.96 1.28
N GLY A 143 -9.50 -16.64 1.53
CA GLY A 143 -8.36 -15.95 2.12
C GLY A 143 -7.14 -15.93 1.20
N ILE A 144 -5.95 -15.80 1.80
CA ILE A 144 -4.67 -15.83 1.12
C ILE A 144 -3.71 -16.83 1.76
N SER A 145 -2.79 -17.40 1.00
CA SER A 145 -1.70 -18.20 1.56
C SER A 145 -0.35 -17.54 1.31
N PHE A 146 0.58 -17.78 2.23
CA PHE A 146 1.95 -17.32 2.14
C PHE A 146 2.89 -18.48 1.79
N GLN A 147 3.94 -18.20 1.04
CA GLN A 147 4.99 -19.16 0.72
C GLN A 147 6.34 -18.43 0.71
N ILE A 148 7.32 -18.93 1.45
CA ILE A 148 8.68 -18.34 1.47
C ILE A 148 9.53 -19.10 0.47
N ASP A 149 10.00 -18.42 -0.58
CA ASP A 149 10.76 -19.02 -1.68
C ASP A 149 10.03 -20.28 -2.23
N GLU A 150 10.69 -21.44 -2.20
CA GLU A 150 10.17 -22.74 -2.64
C GLU A 150 9.72 -23.64 -1.48
N LYS A 151 9.68 -23.12 -0.25
CA LYS A 151 9.19 -23.87 0.93
C LYS A 151 7.70 -24.19 0.80
N PRO A 152 7.16 -25.14 1.57
CA PRO A 152 5.71 -25.41 1.59
C PRO A 152 4.89 -24.15 1.88
N ALA A 153 3.70 -24.07 1.29
CA ALA A 153 2.76 -22.99 1.57
C ALA A 153 2.24 -23.09 3.01
N MET A 154 2.10 -21.95 3.67
CA MET A 154 1.48 -21.81 4.98
C MET A 154 -0.05 -21.92 4.88
N PRO A 155 -0.74 -22.26 5.99
CA PRO A 155 -2.19 -22.23 6.06
C PRO A 155 -2.77 -20.88 5.63
N PRO A 156 -3.95 -20.86 4.98
CA PRO A 156 -4.57 -19.62 4.56
C PRO A 156 -4.91 -18.68 5.73
N VAL A 157 -4.69 -17.39 5.52
CA VAL A 157 -5.06 -16.29 6.41
C VAL A 157 -6.23 -15.53 5.80
N ARG A 158 -7.25 -15.24 6.62
CA ARG A 158 -8.46 -14.57 6.17
C ARG A 158 -8.27 -13.06 6.04
N PHE A 159 -9.02 -12.46 5.12
CA PHE A 159 -9.21 -11.02 5.10
C PHE A 159 -9.99 -10.58 6.34
N ARG A 160 -9.63 -9.42 6.89
CA ARG A 160 -10.33 -8.80 8.01
C ARG A 160 -11.48 -7.90 7.54
N THR A 161 -11.20 -7.05 6.57
CA THR A 161 -12.14 -6.09 5.98
C THR A 161 -11.53 -5.46 4.73
N CYS A 162 -12.32 -4.71 3.96
CA CYS A 162 -11.84 -3.86 2.87
C CYS A 162 -12.21 -2.40 3.14
N MET A 163 -11.25 -1.50 2.91
CA MET A 163 -11.37 -0.05 3.06
C MET A 163 -10.95 0.62 1.74
N PRO A 164 -11.17 1.93 1.52
CA PRO A 164 -10.80 2.60 0.25
C PRO A 164 -9.34 2.39 -0.22
N GLY A 165 -8.43 2.06 0.71
CA GLY A 165 -7.02 1.75 0.39
C GLY A 165 -6.71 0.29 0.01
N GLY A 166 -7.70 -0.61 0.03
CA GLY A 166 -7.57 -2.03 -0.29
C GLY A 166 -8.16 -2.98 0.76
N CYS A 167 -7.99 -4.28 0.54
CA CYS A 167 -8.42 -5.34 1.43
C CYS A 167 -7.31 -5.70 2.43
N LEU A 168 -7.66 -5.69 3.72
CA LEU A 168 -6.73 -5.79 4.83
C LEU A 168 -6.66 -7.23 5.35
N VAL A 169 -5.45 -7.75 5.49
CA VAL A 169 -5.14 -9.03 6.13
C VAL A 169 -4.31 -8.75 7.37
N ALA A 170 -4.75 -9.23 8.53
CA ALA A 170 -3.94 -9.21 9.74
C ALA A 170 -2.89 -10.33 9.64
N VAL A 171 -1.61 -9.97 9.73
CA VAL A 171 -0.52 -10.94 9.66
C VAL A 171 0.16 -11.07 11.01
N ALA A 172 0.57 -12.28 11.34
CA ALA A 172 1.40 -12.59 12.49
C ALA A 172 2.38 -13.69 12.09
N PHE A 173 3.67 -13.40 12.23
CA PHE A 173 4.75 -14.34 11.96
C PHE A 173 5.38 -14.76 13.28
N ASP A 174 5.37 -16.07 13.53
CA ASP A 174 5.99 -16.69 14.70
C ASP A 174 7.52 -16.82 14.51
N ALA A 175 8.22 -17.24 15.56
CA ALA A 175 9.67 -17.35 15.54
C ALA A 175 10.22 -18.25 14.41
N PRO A 176 9.70 -19.46 14.15
CA PRO A 176 10.15 -20.27 13.01
C PRO A 176 9.94 -19.58 11.67
N THR A 177 8.78 -18.94 11.46
CA THR A 177 8.50 -18.19 10.23
C THR A 177 9.42 -16.99 10.09
N LEU A 178 9.73 -16.28 11.18
CA LEU A 178 10.67 -15.16 11.17
C LEU A 178 12.09 -15.61 10.80
N VAL A 179 12.56 -16.74 11.32
CA VAL A 179 13.85 -17.33 10.90
C VAL A 179 13.83 -17.61 9.39
N ALA A 180 12.74 -18.18 8.88
CA ALA A 180 12.60 -18.45 7.45
C ALA A 180 12.55 -17.18 6.59
N LEU A 181 11.85 -16.12 7.04
CA LEU A 181 11.76 -14.84 6.34
C LEU A 181 13.10 -14.11 6.32
N ARG A 182 13.86 -14.17 7.42
CA ARG A 182 15.19 -13.55 7.52
C ARG A 182 16.21 -14.19 6.58
N ALA A 183 16.08 -15.48 6.31
CA ALA A 183 16.95 -16.23 5.41
C ALA A 183 16.44 -16.29 3.95
N GLY A 184 15.18 -15.91 3.71
CA GLY A 184 14.53 -16.04 2.42
C GLY A 184 14.81 -14.86 1.48
N THR A 185 14.37 -15.00 0.24
CA THR A 185 14.52 -13.97 -0.80
C THR A 185 13.19 -13.33 -1.20
N VAL A 186 12.12 -14.10 -1.19
CA VAL A 186 10.78 -13.66 -1.56
C VAL A 186 9.70 -14.31 -0.69
N LEU A 187 8.75 -13.49 -0.24
CA LEU A 187 7.49 -13.94 0.35
C LEU A 187 6.42 -13.88 -0.73
N LYS A 188 6.06 -15.03 -1.29
CA LYS A 188 5.00 -15.20 -2.27
C LYS A 188 3.65 -15.22 -1.56
N ILE A 189 2.66 -14.55 -2.14
CA ILE A 189 1.27 -14.53 -1.67
C ILE A 189 0.41 -15.09 -2.78
N LYS A 190 -0.46 -16.04 -2.45
CA LYS A 190 -1.47 -16.55 -3.38
C LYS A 190 -2.85 -16.13 -2.90
N ALA A 191 -3.54 -15.39 -3.76
CA ALA A 191 -4.95 -15.05 -3.59
C ALA A 191 -5.76 -15.60 -4.77
N VAL A 192 -7.08 -15.46 -4.68
CA VAL A 192 -8.02 -15.84 -5.74
C VAL A 192 -8.80 -14.60 -6.13
N ALA A 193 -8.96 -14.33 -7.42
CA ALA A 193 -9.82 -13.26 -7.93
C ALA A 193 -11.30 -13.58 -7.72
N ASP A 194 -12.14 -12.56 -7.67
CA ASP A 194 -13.59 -12.72 -7.79
C ASP A 194 -13.89 -13.23 -9.21
N GLY A 195 -14.21 -14.52 -9.33
CA GLY A 195 -14.21 -15.28 -10.60
C GLY A 195 -13.30 -16.52 -10.62
N GLY A 196 -12.51 -16.74 -9.57
CA GLY A 196 -11.82 -18.02 -9.32
C GLY A 196 -10.40 -18.15 -9.88
N ALA A 197 -9.91 -17.17 -10.64
CA ALA A 197 -8.54 -17.18 -11.15
C ALA A 197 -7.52 -16.97 -10.02
N ALA A 198 -6.39 -17.68 -10.06
CA ALA A 198 -5.31 -17.47 -9.10
C ALA A 198 -4.58 -16.14 -9.39
N VAL A 199 -4.35 -15.35 -8.33
CA VAL A 199 -3.65 -14.06 -8.40
C VAL A 199 -2.41 -14.12 -7.51
N PRO A 200 -1.21 -14.30 -8.09
CA PRO A 200 0.03 -14.30 -7.33
C PRO A 200 0.51 -12.88 -7.05
N PHE A 201 1.01 -12.66 -5.83
CA PHE A 201 1.79 -11.49 -5.47
C PHE A 201 3.11 -11.91 -4.83
N SER A 202 4.03 -10.98 -4.68
CA SER A 202 5.34 -11.24 -4.10
C SER A 202 5.81 -10.05 -3.30
N ILE A 203 6.47 -10.27 -2.16
CA ILE A 203 7.14 -9.25 -1.36
C ILE A 203 8.62 -9.61 -1.32
N SER A 204 9.50 -8.66 -1.61
CA SER A 204 10.94 -8.90 -1.52
C SER A 204 11.37 -9.03 -0.06
N LEU A 205 12.26 -9.97 0.24
CA LEU A 205 12.88 -10.12 1.56
C LEU A 205 14.29 -9.51 1.62
N GLN A 206 14.75 -8.87 0.54
CA GLN A 206 16.04 -8.18 0.54
C GLN A 206 16.03 -7.02 1.53
N GLY A 207 16.89 -7.10 2.55
CA GLY A 207 16.98 -6.09 3.62
C GLY A 207 16.00 -6.29 4.78
N PHE A 208 15.11 -7.30 4.72
CA PHE A 208 14.11 -7.58 5.76
C PHE A 208 14.73 -7.78 7.14
N ALA A 209 15.74 -8.65 7.25
CA ALA A 209 16.37 -8.98 8.53
C ALA A 209 16.97 -7.74 9.20
N THR A 210 17.73 -6.93 8.45
CA THR A 210 18.36 -5.70 8.96
C THR A 210 17.32 -4.65 9.33
N ALA A 211 16.27 -4.47 8.52
CA ALA A 211 15.17 -3.56 8.83
C ALA A 211 14.43 -3.97 10.11
N LEU A 212 14.17 -5.28 10.29
CA LEU A 212 13.50 -5.80 11.48
C LEU A 212 14.34 -5.61 12.75
N ASP A 213 15.64 -5.88 12.69
CA ASP A 213 16.57 -5.63 13.80
C ASP A 213 16.62 -4.15 14.17
N ARG A 214 16.58 -3.29 13.16
CA ARG A 214 16.57 -1.84 13.36
C ARG A 214 15.30 -1.38 14.04
N VAL A 215 14.13 -1.86 13.62
CA VAL A 215 12.86 -1.59 14.30
C VAL A 215 12.93 -2.05 15.76
N GLY A 216 13.44 -3.25 16.02
CA GLY A 216 13.64 -3.75 17.39
C GLY A 216 14.51 -2.82 18.24
N THR A 217 15.65 -2.39 17.71
CA THR A 217 16.56 -1.45 18.38
C THR A 217 15.90 -0.10 18.66
N LEU A 218 15.13 0.41 17.70
CA LEU A 218 14.47 1.70 17.80
C LEU A 218 13.21 1.65 18.67
N SER A 219 12.65 0.48 18.97
CA SER A 219 11.43 0.36 19.77
C SER A 219 11.65 0.28 21.28
N HIS A 220 12.87 0.02 21.72
CA HIS A 220 13.26 -0.05 23.13
C HIS A 220 13.95 1.22 23.63
#